data_AF-A0A8T2XRE3-F1
#
_entry.id   AF-A0A8T2XRE3-F1
#
_cell.length_a   1.000
_cell.length_b   1.000
_cell.length_c   1.000
_cell.angle_alpha   90.00
_cell.angle_beta   90.00
_cell.angle_gamma   90.00
#
_symmetry.space_group_name_H-M   'P 1'
#
loop_
_entity.id
_entity.type
_entity.pdbx_description
1 polymer ?
#
loop_
_entity_poly.entity_id
_entity_poly.type
_entity_poly.pdbx_seq_one_letter_code
_entity_poly.pdbx_strand_id
1 'polypeptide(L)'
;MQVPLYVATKMASIKRSSFWVPSSDSYARAGLRAIGYEPRCTPYWPHSLLWGLIQLLPESAVDSWRLGFCLRIRKRGQLKDSRKNE
;
A
#
# COMPACT_ATOMS: atom_id res chain seq x y z
N MET A 1 -11.77 4.40 -6.55
CA MET A 1 -10.91 4.62 -5.37
C MET A 1 -9.58 4.02 -5.74
N GLN A 2 -8.57 4.85 -6.00
CA GLN A 2 -7.23 4.38 -6.29
C GLN A 2 -6.55 4.18 -4.95
N VAL A 3 -6.40 2.92 -4.54
CA VAL A 3 -5.65 2.58 -3.34
C VAL A 3 -4.29 2.11 -3.83
N PRO A 4 -3.26 2.97 -3.85
CA PRO A 4 -1.91 2.49 -3.99
C PRO A 4 -1.71 1.49 -2.85
N LEU A 5 -1.59 0.20 -3.19
CA LEU A 5 -1.02 -0.77 -2.26
C LEU A 5 0.42 -0.33 -1.96
N TYR A 6 1.22 -1.16 -1.29
CA TYR A 6 2.56 -0.76 -0.88
C TYR A 6 3.42 -0.25 -2.05
N VAL A 7 3.97 0.96 -1.90
CA VAL A 7 4.94 1.59 -2.80
C VAL A 7 6.18 1.95 -2.00
N ALA A 8 7.36 1.70 -2.56
CA ALA A 8 8.63 2.05 -1.92
C ALA A 8 8.82 3.57 -1.94
N THR A 9 8.45 4.21 -0.84
CA THR A 9 8.60 5.66 -0.61
C THR A 9 9.26 5.94 0.74
N LYS A 10 9.89 7.12 0.85
CA LYS A 10 10.43 7.61 2.13
C LYS A 10 9.35 7.75 3.20
N MET A 11 8.15 8.19 2.82
CA MET A 11 6.99 8.36 3.71
C MET A 11 6.54 7.01 4.30
N ALA A 12 6.48 5.96 3.49
CA ALA A 12 6.14 4.62 3.95
C ALA A 12 7.29 3.91 4.70
N SER A 13 8.47 4.52 4.79
CA SER A 13 9.70 3.91 5.32
C SER A 13 10.13 2.62 4.60
N ILE A 14 9.63 2.40 3.37
CA ILE A 14 9.96 1.23 2.56
C ILE A 14 11.15 1.59 1.66
N LYS A 15 12.32 1.03 1.98
CA LYS A 15 13.60 1.42 1.34
C LYS A 15 13.89 0.71 0.02
N ARG A 16 13.31 -0.48 -0.21
CA ARG A 16 13.58 -1.30 -1.40
C ARG A 16 12.29 -1.56 -2.15
N SER A 17 12.33 -1.36 -3.46
CA SER A 17 11.30 -1.86 -4.35
C SER A 17 11.43 -3.39 -4.49
N SER A 18 10.33 -4.03 -4.86
CA SER A 18 10.23 -5.45 -5.18
C SER A 18 9.13 -5.66 -6.22
N PHE A 19 8.94 -6.91 -6.64
CA PHE A 19 7.91 -7.27 -7.60
C PHE A 19 6.49 -6.84 -7.19
N TRP A 20 6.16 -6.89 -5.89
CA TRP A 20 4.85 -6.47 -5.38
C TRP A 20 4.82 -5.04 -4.86
N VAL A 21 5.99 -4.41 -4.74
CA VAL A 21 6.17 -3.09 -4.13
C VAL A 21 6.99 -2.23 -5.10
N PRO A 22 6.35 -1.55 -6.06
CA PRO A 22 7.06 -0.76 -7.05
C PRO A 22 7.79 0.41 -6.39
N SER A 23 8.82 0.93 -7.06
CA SER A 23 9.39 2.23 -6.66
C SER A 23 8.39 3.35 -6.91
N SER A 24 8.58 4.49 -6.26
CA SER A 24 7.76 5.69 -6.51
C SER A 24 7.76 6.10 -7.98
N ASP A 25 8.92 6.03 -8.63
CA ASP A 25 9.08 6.37 -10.06
C ASP A 25 8.32 5.40 -10.97
N SER A 26 8.49 4.10 -10.76
CA SER A 26 7.78 3.08 -11.54
C SER A 26 6.27 3.17 -11.36
N TYR A 27 5.81 3.43 -10.13
CA TYR A 27 4.39 3.62 -9.84
C TYR A 27 3.84 4.89 -10.51
N ALA A 28 4.58 6.01 -10.46
CA ALA A 28 4.19 7.25 -11.12
C ALA A 28 4.13 7.09 -12.64
N ARG A 29 5.12 6.42 -13.25
CA ARG A 29 5.15 6.14 -14.69
C ARG A 29 3.98 5.27 -15.13
N ALA A 30 3.62 4.27 -14.32
CA ALA A 30 2.45 3.44 -14.57
C ALA A 30 1.16 4.26 -14.45
N GLY A 31 1.09 5.18 -13.48
CA GLY A 31 -0.01 6.14 -13.33
C GLY A 31 -0.19 7.03 -14.56
N LEU A 32 0.90 7.60 -15.08
CA LEU A 32 0.87 8.44 -16.29
C LEU A 32 0.34 7.68 -17.51
N ARG A 33 0.70 6.40 -17.67
CA ARG A 33 0.19 5.57 -18.77
C ARG A 33 -1.29 5.21 -18.64
N ALA A 34 -1.81 5.22 -17.41
CA ALA A 34 -3.22 4.89 -17.14
C ALA A 34 -4.15 6.11 -17.31
N ILE A 35 -3.62 7.32 -17.48
CA ILE A 35 -4.42 8.53 -17.72
C ILE A 35 -5.15 8.38 -19.06
N GLY A 36 -6.48 8.53 -19.03
CA GLY A 36 -7.34 8.49 -20.22
C GLY A 36 -7.89 7.11 -20.59
N TYR A 37 -7.47 6.04 -19.92
CA TYR A 37 -7.96 4.68 -20.19
C TYR A 37 -9.06 4.24 -19.22
N GLU A 38 -8.89 4.43 -17.91
CA GLU A 38 -9.81 3.87 -16.90
C GLU A 38 -10.03 4.86 -15.73
N PRO A 39 -11.29 5.10 -15.27
CA PRO A 39 -11.58 6.04 -14.17
C PRO A 39 -11.14 5.53 -12.79
N ARG A 40 -10.78 4.26 -12.64
CA ARG A 40 -10.26 3.66 -11.41
C ARG A 40 -9.16 2.66 -11.76
N CYS A 41 -7.90 3.02 -11.58
CA CYS A 41 -6.80 2.11 -11.88
C CYS A 41 -5.85 1.96 -10.69
N THR A 42 -5.59 0.72 -10.26
CA THR A 42 -4.33 0.34 -9.63
C THR A 42 -3.30 0.31 -10.75
N PRO A 43 -2.53 1.39 -10.96
CA PRO A 43 -1.80 1.63 -12.20
C PRO A 43 -0.66 0.63 -12.39
N TYR A 44 -0.29 -0.08 -11.33
CA TYR A 44 0.67 -1.17 -11.34
C TYR A 44 -0.07 -2.52 -11.40
N TRP A 45 0.03 -3.23 -12.53
CA TRP A 45 -0.74 -4.47 -12.77
C TRP A 45 -0.57 -5.56 -11.69
N PRO A 46 0.60 -5.74 -11.02
CA PRO A 46 0.71 -6.71 -9.93
C PRO A 46 -0.16 -6.33 -8.72
N HIS A 47 -0.43 -5.04 -8.51
CA HIS A 47 -1.40 -4.60 -7.51
C HIS A 47 -2.83 -4.95 -7.90
N SER A 48 -3.17 -4.95 -9.20
CA SER A 48 -4.47 -5.42 -9.69
C SER A 48 -4.68 -6.91 -9.41
N LEU A 49 -3.63 -7.72 -9.57
CA LEU A 49 -3.66 -9.15 -9.23
C LEU A 49 -3.87 -9.36 -7.72
N LEU A 50 -3.10 -8.66 -6.88
CA LEU A 50 -3.29 -8.70 -5.43
C LEU A 50 -4.70 -8.25 -5.02
N TRP A 51 -5.22 -7.21 -5.67
CA TRP A 51 -6.58 -6.74 -5.44
C TRP A 51 -7.60 -7.82 -5.77
N GLY A 52 -7.46 -8.49 -6.92
CA GLY A 52 -8.32 -9.63 -7.29
C GLY A 52 -8.32 -10.73 -6.23
N LEU A 53 -7.15 -11.09 -5.69
CA LEU A 53 -7.05 -12.07 -4.60
C LEU A 53 -7.72 -11.60 -3.30
N ILE A 54 -7.59 -10.31 -2.97
CA ILE A 54 -8.24 -9.72 -1.78
C ILE A 54 -9.77 -9.75 -1.93
N GLN A 55 -10.29 -9.53 -3.14
CA GLN A 55 -11.73 -9.54 -3.42
C GLN A 55 -12.35 -10.94 -3.32
N LEU A 56 -11.55 -12.02 -3.29
CA LEU A 56 -12.04 -13.38 -3.06
C LEU A 56 -12.30 -13.67 -1.57
N LEU A 57 -11.77 -12.83 -0.67
CA LEU A 57 -11.95 -12.98 0.78
C LEU A 57 -13.20 -12.22 1.25
N PRO A 58 -13.87 -12.67 2.33
CA PRO A 58 -14.95 -11.92 2.95
C PRO A 58 -14.49 -10.52 3.39
N GLU A 59 -15.28 -9.49 3.09
CA GLU A 59 -14.95 -8.08 3.40
C GLU A 59 -14.62 -7.88 4.88
N SER A 60 -15.41 -8.49 5.78
CA SER A 60 -15.19 -8.42 7.23
C SER A 60 -13.82 -8.97 7.66
N ALA A 61 -13.32 -10.00 6.99
CA ALA A 61 -12.01 -10.58 7.28
C ALA A 61 -10.89 -9.66 6.80
N VAL A 62 -11.03 -9.09 5.60
CA VAL A 62 -10.07 -8.13 5.03
C VAL A 62 -9.99 -6.88 5.88
N ASP A 63 -11.13 -6.33 6.30
CA ASP A 63 -11.20 -5.12 7.09
C ASP A 63 -10.65 -5.31 8.51
N SER A 64 -10.99 -6.43 9.16
CA SER A 64 -10.42 -6.79 10.46
C SER A 64 -8.91 -6.91 10.40
N TRP A 65 -8.39 -7.55 9.35
CA TRP A 65 -6.95 -7.69 9.13
C TRP A 65 -6.27 -6.32 8.88
N ARG A 66 -6.84 -5.49 8.00
CA ARG A 66 -6.34 -4.13 7.71
C ARG A 66 -6.31 -3.27 8.97
N LEU A 67 -7.38 -3.26 9.75
CA LEU A 67 -7.46 -2.51 11.00
C LEU A 67 -6.39 -2.98 11.99
N GLY A 68 -6.28 -4.29 12.21
CA GLY A 68 -5.26 -4.86 13.10
C GLY A 68 -3.84 -4.52 12.68
N PHE A 69 -3.57 -4.54 11.37
CA PHE A 69 -2.28 -4.12 10.82
C PHE A 69 -1.98 -2.64 11.08
N CYS A 70 -2.93 -1.74 10.80
CA CYS A 70 -2.80 -0.31 11.05
C CYS A 70 -2.56 0.01 12.53
N LEU A 71 -3.30 -0.65 13.43
CA LEU A 71 -3.13 -0.50 14.88
C LEU A 71 -1.73 -0.95 15.33
N ARG A 72 -1.19 -2.03 14.74
CA ARG A 72 0.17 -2.50 15.05
C ARG A 72 1.25 -1.52 14.60
N ILE A 73 1.09 -0.91 13.42
CA ILE A 73 2.00 0.15 12.96
C ILE A 73 1.96 1.33 13.92
N ARG A 74 0.75 1.80 14.28
CA ARG A 74 0.57 2.90 15.21
C ARG A 74 1.25 2.63 16.56
N LYS A 75 1.01 1.44 17.14
CA LYS A 75 1.64 1.04 18.41
C LYS A 75 3.16 1.06 18.33
N ARG A 76 3.74 0.58 17.22
CA ARG A 76 5.21 0.63 16.99
C ARG A 76 5.73 2.06 16.85
N GLY A 77 4.96 2.96 16.23
CA GLY A 77 5.28 4.39 16.14
C GLY A 77 5.32 5.04 17.53
N GLN A 78 4.24 4.89 18.30
CA GLN A 78 4.15 5.43 19.66
C GLN A 78 5.28 4.94 20.57
N LEU A 79 5.63 3.65 20.50
CA LEU A 79 6.77 3.10 21.25
C LEU A 79 8.12 3.71 20.84
N LYS A 80 8.31 4.06 19.56
CA LYS A 80 9.52 4.76 19.11
C LYS A 80 9.58 6.18 19.66
N ASP A 81 8.45 6.88 19.68
CA ASP A 81 8.35 8.26 20.15
C ASP A 81 8.57 8.35 21.67
N SER A 82 7.99 7.43 22.45
CA SER A 82 8.19 7.38 23.91
C SER A 82 9.67 7.23 24.31
N ARG A 83 10.44 6.40 23.60
CA ARG A 83 11.88 6.20 23.86
C ARG A 83 12.76 7.38 23.46
N LYS A 84 12.23 8.35 22.70
CA LYS A 84 12.98 9.55 22.30
C LYS A 84 12.79 10.69 23.31
N ASN A 85 11.74 10.61 24.13
CA ASN A 85 11.39 11.60 25.14
C ASN A 85 11.91 11.21 26.55
N GLU A 86 12.55 10.05 26.67
CA GLU A 86 13.34 9.59 27.82
C GLU A 86 14.82 9.85 27.52
#